data_AF-B0DHW5-F1
#
_entry.id   AF-B0DHW5-F1
#
_cell.length_a   1.000
_cell.length_b   1.000
_cell.length_c   1.000
_cell.angle_alpha   90.00
_cell.angle_beta   90.00
_cell.angle_gamma   90.00
#
_symmetry.space_group_name_H-M   'P 1'
#
loop_
_entity.id
_entity.type
_entity.pdbx_description
1 polymer ?
#
loop_
_entity_poly.entity_id
_entity_poly.type
_entity_poly.pdbx_seq_one_letter_code
_entity_poly.pdbx_strand_id
1 'polypeptide(L)'
;MLRNNISTQLSSLTDWSVQHIQDIFESISDEAALRAVENTFSDDLIATVNGARINKRGIKQLVLALRQSASRCGLNVYWQHAVEASRDPTTNRDGSFGGVYIIRGIQKVLPGNTYPTEFERHKTVTATIESQSPDSAIDSRKIVNLVFVALDVRVDRRKLSLLRQTRHLEDIFNKQMASRFDPYQRRKNPIRDLYTGQRRLTPDENDSTPSEFEVVNHDGQNPPTKFEVWVTALWKDFVTNSPTVGWVATHLVLHCPNTRSEVHKVLDWLLDEQTVPEIRKME
;
A
#
# COMPACT_ATOMS: atom_id res chain seq x y z
N MET A 1 14.62 32.76 -27.69
CA MET A 1 15.15 32.32 -26.37
C MET A 1 14.35 31.10 -25.94
N LEU A 2 14.88 29.89 -26.17
CA LEU A 2 14.28 28.65 -25.67
C LEU A 2 14.66 28.52 -24.19
N ARG A 3 13.72 28.77 -23.28
CA ARG A 3 13.91 28.40 -21.88
C ARG A 3 13.85 26.87 -21.83
N ASN A 4 14.99 26.23 -21.60
CA ASN A 4 15.03 24.84 -21.16
C ASN A 4 14.31 24.80 -19.81
N ASN A 5 13.04 24.39 -19.81
CA ASN A 5 12.30 24.05 -18.59
C ASN A 5 12.97 22.80 -18.03
N ILE A 6 13.97 22.98 -17.17
CA ILE A 6 14.52 21.90 -16.37
C ILE A 6 13.42 21.58 -15.35
N SER A 7 12.58 20.60 -15.68
CA SER A 7 11.70 19.96 -14.72
C SER A 7 12.58 19.33 -13.65
N THR A 8 12.66 19.95 -12.47
CA THR A 8 13.35 19.37 -11.32
C THR A 8 12.56 18.16 -10.86
N GLN A 9 13.07 16.97 -11.16
CA GLN A 9 12.48 15.72 -10.69
C GLN A 9 12.53 15.71 -9.17
N LEU A 10 11.36 15.60 -8.52
CA LEU A 10 11.28 15.48 -7.07
C LEU A 10 11.62 14.05 -6.63
N SER A 11 11.93 13.90 -5.34
CA SER A 11 12.05 12.58 -4.71
C SER A 11 10.78 11.74 -4.91
N SER A 12 10.90 10.43 -4.79
CA SER A 12 9.73 9.53 -4.83
C SER A 12 8.67 9.94 -3.80
N LEU A 13 7.42 9.56 -4.03
CA LEU A 13 6.34 9.81 -3.06
C LEU A 13 6.60 9.07 -1.74
N THR A 14 7.29 7.93 -1.83
CA THR A 14 7.71 7.08 -0.72
C THR A 14 8.75 7.79 0.11
N ASP A 15 9.85 8.25 -0.47
CA ASP A 15 10.91 8.95 0.26
C ASP A 15 10.37 10.22 0.93
N TRP A 16 9.55 10.98 0.19
CA TRP A 16 8.87 12.16 0.71
C TRP A 16 7.96 11.83 1.90
N SER A 17 7.13 10.78 1.78
CA SER A 17 6.21 10.38 2.85
C SER A 17 6.94 9.84 4.07
N VAL A 18 7.98 9.03 3.88
CA VAL A 18 8.81 8.47 4.95
C VAL A 18 9.42 9.60 5.76
N GLN A 19 10.09 10.55 5.10
CA GLN A 19 10.73 11.68 5.75
C GLN A 19 9.72 12.54 6.51
N HIS A 20 8.59 12.90 5.89
CA HIS A 20 7.63 13.78 6.53
C HIS A 20 6.87 13.14 7.70
N ILE A 21 6.63 11.83 7.68
CA ILE A 21 6.06 11.14 8.83
C ILE A 21 7.10 11.04 9.96
N GLN A 22 8.38 10.83 9.65
CA GLN A 22 9.46 10.91 10.64
C GLN A 22 9.56 12.30 11.25
N ASP A 23 9.55 13.36 10.44
CA ASP A 23 9.58 14.75 10.91
C ASP A 23 8.45 15.04 11.92
N ILE A 24 7.27 14.43 11.76
CA ILE A 24 6.15 14.61 12.69
C ILE A 24 6.41 13.90 14.02
N PHE A 25 6.78 12.61 13.99
CA PHE A 25 6.82 11.79 15.21
C PHE A 25 8.16 11.83 15.93
N GLU A 26 9.27 11.89 15.19
CA GLU A 26 10.64 11.88 15.71
C GLU A 26 11.18 13.28 16.02
N SER A 27 10.35 14.31 15.84
CA SER A 27 10.67 15.70 16.19
C SER A 27 11.13 15.86 17.65
N ILE A 28 12.10 16.75 17.86
CA ILE A 28 12.68 17.02 19.19
C ILE A 28 11.69 17.75 20.10
N SER A 29 10.86 18.64 19.55
CA SER A 29 9.87 19.43 20.30
C SER A 29 8.47 19.34 19.73
N ASP A 30 7.47 19.70 20.53
CA ASP A 30 6.07 19.73 20.11
C ASP A 30 5.84 20.78 19.01
N GLU A 31 6.51 21.94 19.09
CA GLU A 31 6.42 22.99 18.08
C GLU A 31 6.99 22.52 16.73
N ALA A 32 8.11 21.78 16.75
CA ALA A 32 8.69 21.18 15.55
C ALA A 32 7.74 20.15 14.93
N ALA A 33 7.16 19.27 15.76
CA ALA A 33 6.18 18.28 15.32
C ALA A 33 4.93 18.95 14.71
N LEU A 34 4.41 20.00 15.33
CA LEU A 34 3.25 20.74 14.83
C LEU A 34 3.56 21.48 13.53
N ARG A 35 4.78 22.01 13.37
CA ARG A 35 5.24 22.59 12.11
C ARG A 35 5.38 21.53 11.02
N ALA A 36 5.88 20.35 11.35
CA ALA A 36 5.92 19.22 10.42
C ALA A 36 4.50 18.83 9.98
N VAL A 37 3.51 18.80 10.88
CA VAL A 37 2.10 18.59 10.51
C VAL A 37 1.59 19.68 9.55
N GLU A 38 1.95 20.95 9.77
CA GLU A 38 1.64 22.03 8.80
C GLU A 38 2.29 21.81 7.44
N ASN A 39 3.52 21.32 7.45
CA ASN A 39 4.31 21.07 6.25
C ASN A 39 3.84 19.83 5.46
N THR A 40 3.23 18.84 6.13
CA THR A 40 2.83 17.57 5.50
C THR A 40 1.39 17.57 5.02
N PHE A 41 0.46 18.19 5.76
CA PHE A 41 -0.97 18.09 5.48
C PHE A 41 -1.54 19.40 4.89
N SER A 42 -2.39 19.27 3.88
CA SER A 42 -3.14 20.39 3.30
C SER A 42 -4.15 20.95 4.32
N ASP A 43 -4.52 22.22 4.17
CA ASP A 43 -5.51 22.86 5.02
C ASP A 43 -6.92 22.30 4.80
N ASP A 44 -7.21 21.86 3.57
CA ASP A 44 -8.48 21.24 3.17
C ASP A 44 -8.46 19.70 3.29
N LEU A 45 -7.64 19.16 4.19
CA LEU A 45 -7.47 17.72 4.38
C LEU A 45 -8.79 16.99 4.66
N ILE A 46 -9.06 15.96 3.86
CA ILE A 46 -10.11 14.97 4.12
C ILE A 46 -9.47 13.73 4.74
N ALA A 47 -9.69 13.50 6.04
CA ALA A 47 -9.09 12.36 6.73
C ALA A 47 -10.05 11.50 7.55
N THR A 48 -9.71 10.22 7.68
CA THR A 48 -10.36 9.29 8.62
C THR A 48 -9.34 8.46 9.39
N VAL A 49 -9.59 8.29 10.69
CA VAL A 49 -8.86 7.38 11.58
C VAL A 49 -9.80 6.32 12.13
N ASN A 50 -9.46 5.04 11.94
CA ASN A 50 -10.29 3.91 12.42
C ASN A 50 -11.78 4.04 12.00
N GLY A 51 -12.03 4.56 10.78
CA GLY A 51 -13.38 4.79 10.25
C GLY A 51 -14.06 6.09 10.68
N ALA A 52 -13.52 6.83 11.67
CA ALA A 52 -14.05 8.11 12.11
C ALA A 52 -13.38 9.29 11.38
N ARG A 53 -14.16 10.31 10.99
CA ARG A 53 -13.61 11.52 10.35
C ARG A 53 -12.73 12.31 11.32
N ILE A 54 -11.63 12.84 10.79
CA ILE A 54 -10.71 13.71 11.52
C ILE A 54 -10.22 14.82 10.60
N ASN A 55 -9.97 16.00 11.17
CA ASN A 55 -9.39 17.13 10.45
C ASN A 55 -7.94 17.35 10.91
N LYS A 56 -7.23 18.28 10.25
CA LYS A 56 -5.84 18.63 10.57
C LYS A 56 -5.63 19.01 12.05
N ARG A 57 -6.58 19.72 12.66
CA ARG A 57 -6.56 20.03 14.10
C ARG A 57 -6.61 18.76 14.96
N GLY A 58 -7.47 17.81 14.61
CA GLY A 58 -7.53 16.51 15.29
C GLY A 58 -6.23 15.71 15.13
N ILE A 59 -5.59 15.75 13.96
CA ILE A 59 -4.29 15.12 13.75
C ILE A 59 -3.22 15.71 14.68
N LYS A 60 -3.16 17.05 14.79
CA LYS A 60 -2.26 17.71 15.76
C LYS A 60 -2.49 17.21 17.18
N GLN A 61 -3.75 17.11 17.61
CA GLN A 61 -4.09 16.61 18.94
C GLN A 61 -3.66 15.16 19.14
N LEU A 62 -3.81 14.29 18.14
CA LEU A 62 -3.32 12.91 18.19
C LEU A 62 -1.79 12.85 18.30
N VAL A 63 -1.08 13.68 17.54
CA VAL A 63 0.39 13.76 17.59
C VAL A 63 0.84 14.18 18.98
N LEU A 64 0.29 15.27 19.54
CA LEU A 64 0.65 15.75 20.88
C LEU A 64 0.31 14.73 21.97
N ALA A 65 -0.87 14.10 21.91
CA ALA A 65 -1.24 13.05 22.86
C ALA A 65 -0.26 11.86 22.81
N LEU A 66 0.19 11.48 21.61
CA LEU A 66 1.18 10.41 21.45
C LEU A 66 2.55 10.82 22.02
N ARG A 67 2.97 12.06 21.79
CA ARG A 67 4.23 12.61 22.29
C ARG A 67 4.26 12.77 23.81
N GLN A 68 3.12 13.09 24.43
CA GLN A 68 2.98 13.07 25.90
C GLN A 68 3.21 11.67 26.49
N SER A 69 2.93 10.63 25.71
CA SER A 69 3.24 9.24 26.07
C SER A 69 4.61 8.78 25.59
N ALA A 70 5.46 9.65 25.05
CA ALA A 70 6.78 9.26 24.58
C ALA A 70 7.72 8.94 25.75
N SER A 71 8.58 7.96 25.54
CA SER A 71 9.70 7.66 26.40
C SER A 71 10.71 8.82 26.41
N ARG A 72 11.67 8.79 27.33
CA ARG A 72 12.78 9.77 27.36
C ARG A 72 13.60 9.81 26.07
N CYS A 73 13.59 8.72 25.29
CA CYS A 73 14.28 8.63 24.01
C CYS A 73 13.43 9.12 22.83
N GLY A 74 12.23 9.66 23.07
CA GLY A 74 11.31 10.10 22.03
C GLY A 74 10.53 8.94 21.39
N LEU A 75 9.85 9.27 20.28
CA LEU A 75 9.17 8.31 19.41
C LEU A 75 10.06 7.99 18.22
N ASN A 76 9.93 6.78 17.68
CA ASN A 76 10.65 6.34 16.47
C ASN A 76 9.69 5.64 15.53
N VAL A 77 9.82 5.88 14.22
CA VAL A 77 8.98 5.34 13.16
C VAL A 77 9.74 4.28 12.37
N TYR A 78 9.15 3.09 12.26
CA TYR A 78 9.69 1.98 11.50
C TYR A 78 8.71 1.58 10.40
N TRP A 79 9.10 1.77 9.16
CA TRP A 79 8.33 1.33 8.00
C TRP A 79 8.52 -0.16 7.77
N GLN A 80 7.42 -0.89 7.60
CA GLN A 80 7.43 -2.30 7.21
C GLN A 80 7.26 -2.44 5.71
N HIS A 81 6.29 -1.71 5.16
CA HIS A 81 5.96 -1.70 3.73
C HIS A 81 5.57 -0.30 3.29
N ALA A 82 5.93 0.05 2.06
CA ALA A 82 5.51 1.27 1.41
C ALA A 82 5.33 0.97 -0.09
N VAL A 83 4.27 1.52 -0.67
CA VAL A 83 3.93 1.39 -2.08
C VAL A 83 3.46 2.76 -2.56
N GLU A 84 3.88 3.15 -3.75
CA GLU A 84 3.47 4.38 -4.39
C GLU A 84 2.91 4.15 -5.78
N ALA A 85 2.06 5.08 -6.21
CA ALA A 85 1.57 5.19 -7.56
C ALA A 85 1.62 6.66 -7.96
N SER A 86 2.76 7.06 -8.54
CA SER A 86 2.96 8.41 -9.08
C SER A 86 2.04 8.63 -10.28
N ARG A 87 1.37 9.80 -10.33
CA ARG A 87 0.55 10.19 -11.49
C ARG A 87 1.44 10.46 -12.71
N ASP A 88 2.62 11.01 -12.47
CA ASP A 88 3.64 11.28 -13.46
C ASP A 88 5.03 10.94 -12.87
N PRO A 89 5.59 9.77 -13.21
CA PRO A 89 6.89 9.31 -12.70
C PRO A 89 8.06 10.24 -13.04
N THR A 90 7.90 11.12 -14.04
CA THR A 90 8.96 12.06 -14.44
C THR A 90 9.09 13.24 -13.49
N THR A 91 8.02 13.57 -12.76
CA THR A 91 7.97 14.74 -11.86
C THR A 91 7.75 14.37 -10.39
N ASN A 92 7.04 13.26 -10.10
CA ASN A 92 6.69 12.81 -8.74
C ASN A 92 5.97 13.86 -7.88
N ARG A 93 5.20 14.74 -8.52
CA ARG A 93 4.48 15.83 -7.85
C ARG A 93 3.15 15.41 -7.25
N ASP A 94 2.49 14.44 -7.86
CA ASP A 94 1.16 13.99 -7.47
C ASP A 94 1.07 12.48 -7.52
N GLY A 95 0.23 11.89 -6.68
CA GLY A 95 -0.08 10.48 -6.76
C GLY A 95 -0.70 9.93 -5.50
N SER A 96 -0.63 8.60 -5.38
CA SER A 96 -1.13 7.88 -4.22
C SER A 96 0.02 7.17 -3.51
N PHE A 97 -0.08 7.09 -2.20
CA PHE A 97 0.87 6.42 -1.33
C PHE A 97 0.12 5.51 -0.36
N GLY A 98 0.63 4.30 -0.15
CA GLY A 98 0.12 3.36 0.84
C GLY A 98 1.27 2.76 1.64
N GLY A 99 1.06 2.48 2.91
CA GLY A 99 2.10 1.79 3.68
C GLY A 99 1.66 1.34 5.07
N VAL A 100 2.56 0.58 5.69
CA VAL A 100 2.43 0.07 7.05
C VAL A 100 3.68 0.47 7.82
N TYR A 101 3.49 1.08 8.98
CA TYR A 101 4.58 1.49 9.86
C TYR A 101 4.22 1.35 11.33
N ILE A 102 5.24 1.25 12.17
CA ILE A 102 5.13 1.09 13.61
C ILE A 102 5.79 2.29 14.28
N ILE A 103 5.07 2.93 15.20
CA ILE A 103 5.62 3.94 16.10
C ILE A 103 6.01 3.27 17.41
N ARG A 104 7.28 3.36 17.79
CA ARG A 104 7.85 2.86 19.04
C ARG A 104 8.15 3.98 20.02
N GLY A 105 8.53 3.59 21.24
CA GLY A 105 8.88 4.53 22.31
C GLY A 105 7.66 5.07 23.05
N ILE A 106 6.51 4.39 22.97
CA ILE A 106 5.29 4.79 23.68
C ILE A 106 5.27 4.11 25.06
N GLN A 107 5.05 4.90 26.10
CA GLN A 107 4.93 4.47 27.48
C GLN A 107 3.58 4.89 28.04
N LYS A 108 2.85 3.94 28.62
CA LYS A 108 1.54 4.18 29.24
C LYS A 108 1.48 3.61 30.63
N VAL A 109 0.94 4.38 31.57
CA VAL A 109 0.61 3.89 32.91
C VAL A 109 -0.75 3.22 32.85
N LEU A 110 -0.77 1.91 33.09
CA LEU A 110 -2.02 1.14 33.16
C LEU A 110 -2.58 1.20 34.58
N PRO A 111 -3.92 1.17 34.74
CA PRO A 111 -4.53 1.04 36.06
C PRO A 111 -3.97 -0.16 36.82
N GLY A 112 -3.51 0.05 38.05
CA GLY A 112 -2.90 -0.99 38.89
C GLY A 112 -1.40 -1.23 38.65
N ASN A 113 -0.78 -0.60 37.65
CA ASN A 113 0.67 -0.64 37.47
C ASN A 113 1.33 0.65 37.99
N THR A 114 2.34 0.50 38.83
CA THR A 114 3.20 1.61 39.29
C THR A 114 4.21 2.06 38.25
N TYR A 115 4.55 1.20 37.28
CA TYR A 115 5.55 1.47 36.26
C TYR A 115 4.93 1.63 34.87
N PRO A 116 5.41 2.59 34.05
CA PRO A 116 4.99 2.72 32.67
C PRO A 116 5.26 1.43 31.90
N THR A 117 4.26 0.99 31.15
CA THR A 117 4.32 -0.18 30.28
C THR A 117 4.57 0.28 28.84
N GLU A 118 5.43 -0.43 28.12
CA GLU A 118 5.78 -0.10 26.73
C GLU A 118 4.72 -0.59 25.75
N PHE A 119 4.43 0.26 24.76
CA PHE A 119 3.50 0.00 23.67
C PHE A 119 4.15 0.34 22.32
N GLU A 120 3.66 -0.33 21.29
CA GLU A 120 3.87 0.03 19.89
C GLU A 120 2.54 0.46 19.29
N ARG A 121 2.56 1.51 18.48
CA ARG A 121 1.39 1.90 17.68
C ARG A 121 1.61 1.46 16.24
N HIS A 122 0.86 0.45 15.82
CA HIS A 122 0.87 -0.07 14.47
C HIS A 122 -0.10 0.74 13.61
N LYS A 123 0.33 1.17 12.43
CA LYS A 123 -0.45 2.01 11.54
C LYS A 123 -0.42 1.47 10.11
N THR A 124 -1.60 1.42 9.52
CA THR A 124 -1.80 1.21 8.09
C THR A 124 -2.36 2.50 7.51
N VAL A 125 -1.75 3.02 6.45
CA VAL A 125 -2.11 4.32 5.85
C VAL A 125 -2.30 4.21 4.35
N THR A 126 -3.26 4.97 3.83
CA THR A 126 -3.37 5.35 2.42
C THR A 126 -3.54 6.86 2.33
N ALA A 127 -2.82 7.47 1.41
CA ALA A 127 -2.76 8.91 1.23
C ALA A 127 -2.83 9.29 -0.25
N THR A 128 -3.48 10.41 -0.54
CA THR A 128 -3.37 11.10 -1.82
C THR A 128 -2.51 12.33 -1.60
N ILE A 129 -1.46 12.46 -2.43
CA ILE A 129 -0.49 13.55 -2.37
C ILE A 129 -0.68 14.40 -3.61
N GLU A 130 -0.79 15.72 -3.40
CA GLU A 130 -0.94 16.69 -4.47
C GLU A 130 -0.06 17.92 -4.25
N SER A 131 0.53 18.40 -5.34
CA SER A 131 1.28 19.65 -5.42
C SER A 131 0.33 20.84 -5.26
N GLN A 132 0.57 21.69 -4.27
CA GLN A 132 -0.27 22.88 -4.00
C GLN A 132 0.13 24.11 -4.84
N SER A 133 1.24 24.05 -5.58
CA SER A 133 1.73 25.11 -6.46
C SER A 133 1.91 24.61 -7.89
N PRO A 134 1.58 25.42 -8.91
CA PRO A 134 1.92 25.13 -10.31
C PRO A 134 3.41 25.32 -10.61
N ASP A 135 4.17 25.99 -9.73
CA ASP A 135 5.60 26.22 -9.92
C ASP A 135 6.38 24.91 -9.73
N SER A 136 6.98 24.42 -10.81
CA SER A 136 7.79 23.19 -10.82
C SER A 136 9.11 23.32 -10.06
N ALA A 137 9.58 24.54 -9.77
CA ALA A 137 10.81 24.77 -9.02
C ALA A 137 10.66 24.53 -7.51
N ILE A 138 9.42 24.47 -7.01
CA ILE A 138 9.12 24.36 -5.58
C ILE A 138 8.46 23.01 -5.31
N ASP A 139 8.96 22.30 -4.29
CA ASP A 139 8.24 21.18 -3.70
C ASP A 139 7.12 21.73 -2.82
N SER A 140 5.89 21.59 -3.30
CA SER A 140 4.68 22.05 -2.62
C SER A 140 3.72 20.90 -2.32
N ARG A 141 4.24 19.66 -2.31
CA ARG A 141 3.44 18.46 -2.08
C ARG A 141 2.81 18.53 -0.68
N LYS A 142 1.54 18.13 -0.61
CA LYS A 142 0.80 17.94 0.63
C LYS A 142 -0.07 16.71 0.53
N ILE A 143 -0.32 16.07 1.66
CA ILE A 143 -1.39 15.08 1.78
C ILE A 143 -2.73 15.81 1.79
N VAL A 144 -3.60 15.51 0.82
CA VAL A 144 -4.95 16.08 0.69
C VAL A 144 -6.04 15.10 1.12
N ASN A 145 -5.79 13.79 1.01
CA ASN A 145 -6.68 12.73 1.49
C ASN A 145 -5.87 11.75 2.32
N LEU A 146 -6.39 11.35 3.48
CA LEU A 146 -5.71 10.43 4.39
C LEU A 146 -6.69 9.45 5.02
N VAL A 147 -6.46 8.16 4.83
CA VAL A 147 -7.14 7.12 5.59
C VAL A 147 -6.10 6.31 6.33
N PHE A 148 -6.25 6.20 7.65
CA PHE A 148 -5.38 5.32 8.41
C PHE A 148 -6.13 4.55 9.48
N VAL A 149 -5.63 3.36 9.76
CA VAL A 149 -6.00 2.55 10.92
C VAL A 149 -4.83 2.58 11.88
N ALA A 150 -5.10 2.70 13.17
CA ALA A 150 -4.08 2.74 14.21
C ALA A 150 -4.51 1.88 15.40
N LEU A 151 -3.61 0.98 15.82
CA LEU A 151 -3.81 0.08 16.96
C LEU A 151 -2.60 0.13 17.88
N ASP A 152 -2.85 0.18 19.19
CA ASP A 152 -1.79 0.02 20.18
C ASP A 152 -1.67 -1.44 20.60
N VAL A 153 -0.44 -1.93 20.58
CA VAL A 153 -0.07 -3.27 20.99
C VAL A 153 0.93 -3.17 22.12
N ARG A 154 0.66 -3.85 23.24
CA ARG A 154 1.62 -3.92 24.35
C ARG A 154 2.85 -4.68 23.90
N VAL A 155 4.03 -4.15 24.20
CA VAL A 155 5.29 -4.87 23.95
C VAL A 155 5.43 -5.95 25.02
N ASP A 156 4.90 -7.13 24.72
CA ASP A 156 5.12 -8.30 25.58
C ASP A 156 6.39 -9.01 25.11
N ARG A 157 7.44 -8.99 25.95
CA ARG A 157 8.74 -9.63 25.62
C ARG A 157 8.64 -11.16 25.50
N ARG A 158 7.47 -11.76 25.80
CA ARG A 158 7.16 -13.17 25.59
C ARG A 158 6.39 -13.32 24.26
N LYS A 159 7.16 -13.49 23.17
CA LYS A 159 6.67 -13.66 21.78
C LYS A 159 5.60 -14.75 21.67
N LEU A 160 4.46 -14.42 21.02
CA LEU A 160 3.66 -15.30 20.13
C LEU A 160 2.40 -14.61 19.55
N SER A 161 2.03 -13.40 19.98
CA SER A 161 0.81 -12.69 19.51
C SER A 161 1.00 -11.72 18.32
N LEU A 162 2.23 -11.22 18.10
CA LEU A 162 2.53 -10.21 17.07
C LEU A 162 2.27 -10.69 15.63
N LEU A 163 2.54 -11.96 15.34
CA LEU A 163 2.38 -12.56 13.99
C LEU A 163 0.92 -12.70 13.52
N ARG A 164 -0.06 -12.63 14.42
CA ARG A 164 -1.49 -12.62 14.05
C ARG A 164 -2.02 -11.19 13.86
N GLN A 165 -1.43 -10.22 14.56
CA GLN A 165 -1.88 -8.84 14.55
C GLN A 165 -1.34 -8.06 13.34
N THR A 166 -0.10 -8.31 12.94
CA THR A 166 0.44 -7.79 11.66
C THR A 166 -0.34 -8.33 10.48
N ARG A 167 -0.65 -9.64 10.46
CA ARG A 167 -1.51 -10.26 9.44
C ARG A 167 -2.87 -9.59 9.29
N HIS A 168 -3.52 -9.22 10.41
CA HIS A 168 -4.81 -8.53 10.34
C HIS A 168 -4.71 -7.12 9.73
N LEU A 169 -3.62 -6.40 10.00
CA LEU A 169 -3.38 -5.07 9.44
C LEU A 169 -2.95 -5.13 7.97
N GLU A 170 -2.20 -6.15 7.58
CA GLU A 170 -1.89 -6.48 6.18
C GLU A 170 -3.17 -6.84 5.42
N ASP A 171 -4.07 -7.64 5.99
CA ASP A 171 -5.38 -7.91 5.39
C ASP A 171 -6.21 -6.65 5.18
N ILE A 172 -6.21 -5.74 6.16
CA ILE A 172 -6.89 -4.44 6.04
C ILE A 172 -6.23 -3.59 4.95
N PHE A 173 -4.89 -3.56 4.91
CA PHE A 173 -4.13 -2.85 3.88
C PHE A 173 -4.49 -3.39 2.50
N ASN A 174 -4.41 -4.71 2.31
CA ASN A 174 -4.72 -5.39 1.05
C ASN A 174 -6.16 -5.12 0.62
N LYS A 175 -7.13 -5.18 1.53
CA LYS A 175 -8.54 -4.85 1.24
C LYS A 175 -8.73 -3.38 0.86
N GLN A 176 -8.06 -2.45 1.56
CA GLN A 176 -8.15 -1.03 1.26
C GLN A 176 -7.52 -0.70 -0.10
N MET A 177 -6.34 -1.26 -0.38
CA MET A 177 -5.66 -1.11 -1.67
C MET A 177 -6.51 -1.69 -2.80
N ALA A 178 -7.07 -2.91 -2.66
CA ALA A 178 -7.95 -3.51 -3.66
C ALA A 178 -9.22 -2.68 -3.94
N SER A 179 -9.78 -1.98 -2.95
CA SER A 179 -10.98 -1.16 -3.13
C SER A 179 -10.72 0.21 -3.76
N ARG A 180 -9.51 0.78 -3.61
CA ARG A 180 -9.15 2.11 -4.12
C ARG A 180 -8.38 2.05 -5.44
N PHE A 181 -7.64 0.98 -5.65
CA PHE A 181 -7.01 0.63 -6.91
C PHE A 181 -7.87 -0.41 -7.61
N ASP A 182 -9.11 -0.03 -7.97
CA ASP A 182 -9.91 -0.77 -8.94
C ASP A 182 -9.55 -0.24 -10.34
N PRO A 183 -8.68 -0.92 -11.12
CA PRO A 183 -8.36 -0.48 -12.47
C PRO A 183 -9.56 -0.57 -13.43
N TYR A 184 -10.72 -1.09 -13.00
CA TYR A 184 -11.89 -1.32 -13.85
C TYR A 184 -13.04 -0.32 -13.70
N GLN A 185 -12.81 0.87 -13.13
CA GLN A 185 -13.81 1.96 -13.15
C GLN A 185 -13.90 2.71 -14.51
N ARG A 186 -13.83 1.98 -15.64
CA ARG A 186 -14.30 2.49 -16.95
C ARG A 186 -14.97 1.38 -17.77
N ARG A 187 -16.26 1.16 -17.46
CA ARG A 187 -17.42 1.06 -18.38
C ARG A 187 -18.48 0.19 -17.71
N LYS A 188 -19.56 0.82 -17.26
CA LYS A 188 -20.82 0.13 -16.97
C LYS A 188 -21.39 -0.40 -18.28
N ASN A 189 -20.97 -1.58 -18.72
CA ASN A 189 -21.76 -2.46 -19.58
C ASN A 189 -21.66 -3.87 -18.97
N PRO A 190 -22.78 -4.58 -18.81
CA PRO A 190 -22.77 -5.90 -18.19
C PRO A 190 -21.94 -6.88 -19.03
N ILE A 191 -20.95 -7.51 -18.40
CA ILE A 191 -20.16 -8.65 -18.90
C ILE A 191 -21.06 -9.90 -18.93
N ARG A 192 -22.20 -9.82 -19.63
CA ARG A 192 -23.00 -11.00 -20.01
C ARG A 192 -22.94 -11.26 -21.51
N ASP A 193 -22.59 -10.25 -22.30
CA ASP A 193 -22.60 -10.37 -23.76
C ASP A 193 -21.26 -10.80 -24.37
N LEU A 194 -20.24 -11.09 -23.55
CA LEU A 194 -18.91 -11.54 -24.03
C LEU A 194 -18.66 -13.05 -23.87
N TYR A 195 -19.64 -13.82 -23.39
CA TYR A 195 -19.55 -15.28 -23.35
C TYR A 195 -20.59 -15.92 -24.27
N THR A 196 -20.35 -15.88 -25.58
CA THR A 196 -20.91 -16.92 -26.45
C THR A 196 -20.12 -18.19 -26.17
N GLY A 197 -20.73 -19.11 -25.42
CA GLY A 197 -20.14 -20.41 -25.14
C GLY A 197 -19.90 -21.20 -26.43
N GLN A 198 -18.67 -21.19 -26.91
CA GLN A 198 -18.21 -22.12 -27.94
C GLN A 198 -17.45 -23.24 -27.23
N ARG A 199 -18.13 -24.36 -26.98
CA ARG A 199 -17.50 -25.63 -26.58
C ARG A 199 -16.55 -26.03 -27.71
N ARG A 200 -15.23 -25.92 -27.50
CA ARG A 200 -14.28 -26.67 -28.32
C ARG A 200 -14.38 -28.14 -27.94
N LEU A 201 -14.46 -28.97 -28.97
CA LEU A 201 -14.25 -30.41 -28.91
C LEU A 201 -12.81 -30.68 -28.42
N THR A 202 -12.65 -31.81 -27.75
CA THR A 202 -11.43 -32.33 -27.10
C THR A 202 -10.14 -32.07 -27.87
N PRO A 203 -9.02 -31.69 -27.21
CA PRO A 203 -7.74 -31.50 -27.87
C PRO A 203 -7.12 -32.84 -28.31
N ASP A 204 -6.47 -32.83 -29.47
CA ASP A 204 -5.56 -33.88 -29.96
C ASP A 204 -4.33 -33.98 -29.05
N GLU A 205 -3.84 -35.20 -28.80
CA GLU A 205 -2.74 -35.56 -27.88
C GLU A 205 -1.34 -35.04 -28.29
N ASN A 206 -1.22 -34.13 -29.26
CA ASN A 206 0.05 -33.65 -29.78
C ASN A 206 0.30 -32.14 -29.59
N ASP A 207 -0.57 -31.44 -28.87
CA ASP A 207 -0.32 -30.05 -28.52
C ASP A 207 0.59 -30.00 -27.28
N SER A 208 1.71 -29.29 -27.41
CA SER A 208 2.66 -29.10 -26.31
C SER A 208 1.88 -28.54 -25.12
N THR A 209 1.95 -29.21 -23.96
CA THR A 209 1.32 -28.75 -22.72
C THR A 209 1.50 -27.24 -22.59
N PRO A 210 0.41 -26.45 -22.55
CA PRO A 210 0.53 -25.00 -22.50
C PRO A 210 1.41 -24.63 -21.31
N SER A 211 2.36 -23.74 -21.53
CA SER A 211 3.10 -23.12 -20.45
C SER A 211 2.08 -22.58 -19.45
N GLU A 212 2.36 -22.78 -18.16
CA GLU A 212 1.43 -22.61 -17.05
C GLU A 212 0.74 -21.22 -16.98
N PHE A 213 1.26 -20.25 -17.75
CA PHE A 213 0.67 -18.95 -18.01
C PHE A 213 0.84 -18.59 -19.50
N GLU A 214 -0.26 -18.29 -20.20
CA GLU A 214 -0.21 -17.80 -21.58
C GLU A 214 -0.82 -16.40 -21.65
N VAL A 215 -0.04 -15.42 -22.11
CA VAL A 215 -0.49 -14.03 -22.30
C VAL A 215 -0.75 -13.83 -23.79
N VAL A 216 -2.01 -13.83 -24.18
CA VAL A 216 -2.42 -13.65 -25.59
C VAL A 216 -2.65 -12.15 -25.84
N ASN A 217 -1.90 -11.61 -26.81
CA ASN A 217 -2.11 -10.27 -27.34
C ASN A 217 -3.16 -10.35 -28.45
N HIS A 218 -4.28 -9.66 -28.28
CA HIS A 218 -5.41 -9.70 -29.22
C HIS A 218 -5.41 -8.59 -30.27
N ASP A 219 -4.63 -7.51 -30.07
CA ASP A 219 -4.72 -6.34 -30.93
C ASP A 219 -3.48 -6.09 -31.80
N GLY A 220 -2.41 -6.88 -31.65
CA GLY A 220 -1.23 -6.84 -32.52
C GLY A 220 -0.51 -5.48 -32.53
N GLN A 221 -0.92 -4.55 -31.66
CA GLN A 221 -0.35 -3.22 -31.53
C GLN A 221 0.75 -3.22 -30.48
N ASN A 222 1.69 -2.28 -30.61
CA ASN A 222 2.77 -2.08 -29.65
C ASN A 222 2.82 -0.59 -29.24
N PRO A 223 2.52 -0.23 -27.97
CA PRO A 223 2.19 -1.13 -26.87
C PRO A 223 0.77 -1.71 -27.00
N PRO A 224 0.53 -2.96 -26.56
CA PRO A 224 -0.78 -3.59 -26.70
C PRO A 224 -1.80 -2.93 -25.78
N THR A 225 -3.05 -2.82 -26.25
CA THR A 225 -4.13 -2.17 -25.47
C THR A 225 -5.02 -3.18 -24.76
N LYS A 226 -4.92 -4.46 -25.11
CA LYS A 226 -5.65 -5.58 -24.50
C LYS A 226 -4.78 -6.82 -24.40
N PHE A 227 -4.77 -7.41 -23.21
CA PHE A 227 -4.16 -8.71 -22.95
C PHE A 227 -5.19 -9.63 -22.31
N GLU A 228 -5.11 -10.91 -22.65
CA GLU A 228 -5.81 -11.97 -21.93
C GLU A 228 -4.75 -12.88 -21.29
N VAL A 229 -4.84 -13.04 -19.97
CA VAL A 229 -3.93 -13.91 -19.20
C VAL A 229 -4.67 -15.21 -18.95
N TRP A 230 -4.21 -16.27 -19.61
CA TRP A 230 -4.68 -17.63 -19.38
C TRP A 230 -3.87 -18.23 -18.26
N VAL A 231 -4.58 -18.64 -17.22
CA VAL A 231 -4.02 -19.20 -16.00
C VAL A 231 -4.52 -20.63 -15.90
N THR A 232 -3.64 -21.60 -15.62
CA THR A 232 -4.05 -23.01 -15.49
C THR A 232 -5.09 -23.18 -14.36
N ALA A 233 -5.86 -24.27 -14.43
CA ALA A 233 -6.98 -24.50 -13.51
C ALA A 233 -6.57 -24.46 -12.02
N LEU A 234 -5.32 -24.80 -11.70
CA LEU A 234 -4.77 -24.79 -10.34
C LEU A 234 -4.72 -23.38 -9.72
N TRP A 235 -4.53 -22.37 -10.57
CA TRP A 235 -4.30 -20.98 -10.18
C TRP A 235 -5.52 -20.08 -10.44
N LYS A 236 -6.48 -20.57 -11.23
CA LYS A 236 -7.69 -19.83 -11.63
C LYS A 236 -8.44 -19.32 -10.41
N ASP A 237 -8.73 -20.18 -9.44
CA ASP A 237 -9.48 -19.79 -8.25
C ASP A 237 -8.67 -18.84 -7.34
N PHE A 238 -7.34 -18.95 -7.31
CA PHE A 238 -6.49 -18.10 -6.50
C PHE A 238 -6.40 -16.67 -7.08
N VAL A 239 -6.21 -16.55 -8.38
CA VAL A 239 -6.13 -15.26 -9.10
C VAL A 239 -7.49 -14.58 -9.19
N THR A 240 -8.59 -15.33 -9.35
CA THR A 240 -9.94 -14.75 -9.41
C THR A 240 -10.50 -14.36 -8.05
N ASN A 241 -10.12 -15.06 -6.97
CA ASN A 241 -10.64 -14.78 -5.63
C ASN A 241 -9.76 -13.83 -4.80
N SER A 242 -8.54 -13.53 -5.26
CA SER A 242 -7.65 -12.55 -4.64
C SER A 242 -7.33 -11.39 -5.59
N PRO A 243 -8.07 -10.27 -5.50
CA PRO A 243 -7.86 -9.08 -6.33
C PRO A 243 -6.42 -8.55 -6.26
N THR A 244 -5.76 -8.73 -5.12
CA THR A 244 -4.35 -8.34 -4.90
C THR A 244 -3.39 -9.20 -5.71
N VAL A 245 -3.60 -10.52 -5.76
CA VAL A 245 -2.78 -11.44 -6.56
C VAL A 245 -3.01 -11.19 -8.04
N GLY A 246 -4.27 -11.00 -8.46
CA GLY A 246 -4.61 -10.60 -9.82
C GLY A 246 -3.95 -9.28 -10.23
N TRP A 247 -3.91 -8.28 -9.34
CA TRP A 247 -3.27 -6.99 -9.59
C TRP A 247 -1.74 -7.11 -9.68
N VAL A 248 -1.09 -7.80 -8.73
CA VAL A 248 0.38 -8.02 -8.75
C VAL A 248 0.81 -8.79 -9.99
N ALA A 249 0.11 -9.86 -10.36
CA ALA A 249 0.38 -10.62 -11.57
C ALA A 249 0.24 -9.76 -12.84
N THR A 250 -0.84 -8.97 -12.92
CA THR A 250 -1.08 -8.08 -14.07
C THR A 250 -0.04 -6.96 -14.14
N HIS A 251 0.33 -6.36 -13.01
CA HIS A 251 1.28 -5.26 -12.95
C HIS A 251 2.71 -5.69 -13.30
N LEU A 252 3.16 -6.85 -12.78
CA LEU A 252 4.47 -7.43 -13.10
C LEU A 252 4.57 -7.82 -14.58
N VAL A 253 3.50 -8.36 -15.16
CA VAL A 253 3.46 -8.75 -16.58
C VAL A 253 3.44 -7.53 -17.52
N LEU A 254 2.78 -6.45 -17.13
CA LEU A 254 2.64 -5.24 -17.96
C LEU A 254 3.85 -4.30 -17.90
N HIS A 255 4.49 -4.16 -16.73
CA HIS A 255 5.48 -3.10 -16.51
C HIS A 255 6.92 -3.59 -16.36
N CYS A 256 7.13 -4.91 -16.20
CA CYS A 256 8.46 -5.50 -16.13
C CYS A 256 8.61 -6.66 -17.14
N PRO A 257 8.79 -6.37 -18.45
CA PRO A 257 8.83 -7.39 -19.50
C PRO A 257 9.96 -8.42 -19.33
N ASN A 258 11.03 -8.06 -18.62
CA ASN A 258 12.19 -8.94 -18.35
C ASN A 258 11.99 -9.88 -17.14
N THR A 259 10.92 -9.74 -16.37
CA THR A 259 10.67 -10.57 -15.17
C THR A 259 9.57 -11.61 -15.38
N ARG A 260 9.14 -11.87 -16.62
CA ARG A 260 8.09 -12.88 -16.91
C ARG A 260 8.40 -14.26 -16.32
N SER A 261 9.67 -14.68 -16.26
CA SER A 261 10.08 -15.94 -15.63
C SER A 261 10.11 -15.90 -14.09
N GLU A 262 10.11 -14.71 -13.49
CA GLU A 262 10.16 -14.52 -12.03
C GLU A 262 8.76 -14.31 -11.43
N VAL A 263 7.74 -14.02 -12.26
CA VAL A 263 6.34 -13.88 -11.82
C VAL A 263 5.87 -15.15 -11.12
N HIS A 264 6.22 -16.33 -11.67
CA HIS A 264 5.92 -17.61 -11.04
C HIS A 264 6.56 -17.76 -9.67
N LYS A 265 7.81 -17.31 -9.47
CA LYS A 265 8.47 -17.40 -8.16
C LYS A 265 7.84 -16.48 -7.12
N VAL A 266 7.37 -15.30 -7.53
CA VAL A 266 6.64 -14.38 -6.66
C VAL A 266 5.27 -14.96 -6.30
N LEU A 267 4.58 -15.56 -7.26
CA LEU A 267 3.29 -16.20 -7.05
C LEU A 267 3.40 -17.50 -6.24
N ASP A 268 4.43 -18.31 -6.47
CA ASP A 268 4.77 -19.51 -5.69
C ASP A 268 5.16 -19.14 -4.26
N TRP A 269 5.96 -18.08 -4.07
CA TRP A 269 6.27 -17.56 -2.74
C TRP A 269 5.01 -17.09 -1.99
N LEU A 270 4.09 -16.42 -2.69
CA LEU A 270 2.80 -16.01 -2.13
C LEU A 270 1.89 -17.21 -1.81
N LEU A 271 1.97 -18.31 -2.57
CA LEU A 271 1.27 -19.56 -2.28
C LEU A 271 1.89 -20.30 -1.09
N ASP A 272 3.22 -20.41 -1.01
CA ASP A 272 3.93 -21.06 0.11
C ASP A 272 3.69 -20.30 1.42
N GLU A 273 3.66 -18.97 1.40
CA GLU A 273 3.32 -18.18 2.60
C GLU A 273 1.86 -18.36 3.05
N GLN A 274 0.93 -18.64 2.12
CA GLN A 274 -0.49 -18.83 2.45
C GLN A 274 -0.89 -20.28 2.75
N THR A 275 -0.16 -21.29 2.25
CA THR A 275 -0.46 -22.72 2.47
C THR A 275 0.16 -23.28 3.75
N VAL A 276 1.24 -22.70 4.27
CA VAL A 276 1.94 -23.20 5.47
C VAL A 276 1.15 -23.10 6.80
N PRO A 277 0.13 -22.24 7.02
CA PRO A 277 -0.63 -22.28 8.27
C PRO A 277 -1.65 -23.42 8.37
N GLU A 278 -2.09 -24.01 7.25
CA GLU A 278 -3.22 -24.96 7.25
C GLU A 278 -2.79 -26.42 7.32
N ILE A 279 -1.58 -26.78 6.87
CA ILE A 279 -1.13 -28.18 6.82
C ILE A 279 -0.66 -28.71 8.20
N ARG A 280 -0.37 -27.85 9.19
CA ARG A 280 0.00 -28.29 10.56
C ARG A 280 -1.17 -28.49 11.53
N LYS A 281 -2.41 -28.57 11.02
CA LYS A 281 -3.61 -28.87 11.83
C LYS A 281 -4.27 -30.22 11.50
N MET A 282 -3.62 -31.03 10.67
CA MET A 282 -4.02 -32.42 10.45
C MET A 282 -2.79 -33.31 10.65
N GLU A 283 -2.46 -33.58 11.92
CA GLU A 283 -1.82 -34.81 12.41
C GLU A 283 -1.82 -34.80 13.95
#